data_AF-A0A7S1MRX8-F1
#
_entry.id   AF-A0A7S1MRX8-F1
#
_cell.length_a   1.000
_cell.length_b   1.000
_cell.length_c   1.000
_cell.angle_alpha   90.00
_cell.angle_beta   90.00
_cell.angle_gamma   90.00
#
_symmetry.space_group_name_H-M   'P 1'
#
loop_
_entity.id
_entity.type
_entity.pdbx_description
1 polymer ?
#
loop_
_entity_poly.entity_id
_entity_poly.type
_entity_poly.pdbx_seq_one_letter_code
_entity_poly.pdbx_strand_id
1 'polypeptide(L)'
;MDAAGIRTGVELCRSLLLAETVRSAMQQTRGIISSELASAREAEREERLKKLPTIQALINTVRALGDQQLRQFHNDLQDLKGALRVFCRLRPLNTREKNLGDTIGITVADPFTVSVQGAAGDPQLFSYDAIFGPTTAQVEVFAECRSLIQSAFDGYNVTIFSYGQTGAGKTWTLYGSGQEPGISPRTCEEVFRMVARDSDRLDFDVNASMVELYLNELRDLLNKEKDPPKLEFKSAKGPDGNLVVHLDGVTEVKVEHVEDLAKVV
;
A
#
# COMPACT_ATOMS: atom_id res chain seq x y z
N MET A 1 18.99 -5.93 -15.19
CA MET A 1 18.29 -4.83 -15.87
C MET A 1 19.24 -3.65 -15.99
N ASP A 2 19.42 -3.14 -17.20
CA ASP A 2 20.41 -2.10 -17.48
C ASP A 2 19.90 -0.72 -17.00
N ALA A 3 20.63 -0.11 -16.08
CA ALA A 3 20.35 1.24 -15.58
C ALA A 3 20.38 2.29 -16.71
N ALA A 4 21.01 2.01 -17.85
CA ALA A 4 20.93 2.84 -19.04
C ALA A 4 19.52 2.87 -19.63
N GLY A 5 18.79 1.74 -19.68
CA GLY A 5 17.43 1.68 -20.20
C GLY A 5 16.42 2.49 -19.37
N ILE A 6 16.56 2.47 -18.04
CA ILE A 6 15.74 3.29 -17.13
C ILE A 6 16.06 4.78 -17.29
N ARG A 7 17.35 5.15 -17.41
CA ARG A 7 17.75 6.54 -17.68
C ARG A 7 17.22 7.03 -19.02
N THR A 8 17.32 6.22 -20.07
CA THR A 8 16.74 6.52 -21.39
C THR A 8 15.23 6.64 -21.30
N GLY A 9 14.53 5.80 -20.53
CA GLY A 9 13.09 5.90 -20.30
C GLY A 9 12.69 7.18 -19.56
N VAL A 10 13.44 7.58 -18.52
CA VAL A 10 13.23 8.85 -17.81
C VAL A 10 13.51 10.04 -18.74
N GLU A 11 14.57 9.99 -19.53
CA GLU A 11 14.88 11.01 -20.54
C GLU A 11 13.85 11.03 -21.69
N LEU A 12 13.27 9.89 -22.05
CA LEU A 12 12.20 9.78 -23.04
C LEU A 12 10.89 10.35 -22.48
N CYS A 13 10.53 10.06 -21.22
CA CYS A 13 9.37 10.68 -20.57
C CYS A 13 9.55 12.18 -20.41
N ARG A 14 10.76 12.63 -20.03
CA ARG A 14 11.11 14.05 -19.93
C ARG A 14 11.10 14.72 -21.31
N SER A 15 11.56 14.03 -22.35
CA SER A 15 11.52 14.50 -23.72
C SER A 15 10.12 14.41 -24.35
N LEU A 16 9.25 13.51 -23.91
CA LEU A 16 7.81 13.42 -24.23
C LEU A 16 7.01 14.53 -23.57
N LEU A 17 7.30 14.86 -22.31
CA LEU A 17 6.81 16.08 -21.64
C LEU A 17 7.27 17.35 -22.37
N LEU A 18 8.46 17.29 -22.98
CA LEU A 18 8.97 18.33 -23.88
C LEU A 18 8.55 18.13 -25.35
N ALA A 19 7.91 17.02 -25.71
CA ALA A 19 7.69 16.65 -27.10
C ALA A 19 6.61 17.53 -27.67
N GLU A 20 6.81 17.91 -28.92
CA GLU A 20 5.96 18.84 -29.63
C GLU A 20 4.50 18.34 -29.66
N THR A 21 4.24 17.04 -29.60
CA THR A 21 2.90 16.44 -29.55
C THR A 21 2.19 16.61 -28.21
N VAL A 22 2.84 16.36 -27.06
CA VAL A 22 2.22 16.57 -25.74
C VAL A 22 2.13 18.06 -25.45
N ARG A 23 3.16 18.82 -25.83
CA ARG A 23 3.15 20.28 -25.76
C ARG A 23 2.08 20.86 -26.68
N SER A 24 1.93 20.38 -27.92
CA SER A 24 0.89 20.79 -28.88
C SER A 24 -0.49 20.37 -28.40
N ALA A 25 -0.66 19.16 -27.84
CA ALA A 25 -1.92 18.75 -27.22
C ALA A 25 -2.26 19.64 -26.02
N MET A 26 -1.32 19.89 -25.10
CA MET A 26 -1.53 20.81 -23.98
C MET A 26 -1.71 22.27 -24.43
N GLN A 27 -1.08 22.69 -25.51
CA GLN A 27 -1.14 24.05 -26.07
C GLN A 27 -2.40 24.24 -26.93
N GLN A 28 -2.92 23.19 -27.57
CA GLN A 28 -4.26 23.11 -28.15
C GLN A 28 -5.31 23.08 -27.05
N THR A 29 -5.16 22.26 -26.02
CA THR A 29 -6.06 22.27 -24.86
C THR A 29 -6.06 23.63 -24.18
N ARG A 30 -4.89 24.25 -23.98
CA ARG A 30 -4.76 25.62 -23.48
C ARG A 30 -5.32 26.65 -24.46
N GLY A 31 -5.18 26.42 -25.76
CA GLY A 31 -5.74 27.24 -26.84
C GLY A 31 -7.27 27.20 -26.84
N ILE A 32 -7.85 26.01 -26.79
CA ILE A 32 -9.29 25.73 -26.65
C ILE A 32 -9.79 26.35 -25.35
N ILE A 33 -9.13 26.12 -24.22
CA ILE A 33 -9.48 26.74 -22.94
C ILE A 33 -9.39 28.26 -23.05
N SER A 34 -8.39 28.82 -23.72
CA SER A 34 -8.22 30.28 -23.87
C SER A 34 -9.25 30.90 -24.82
N SER A 35 -9.65 30.22 -25.90
CA SER A 35 -10.69 30.68 -26.82
C SER A 35 -12.08 30.52 -26.21
N GLU A 36 -12.31 29.43 -25.47
CA GLU A 36 -13.48 29.23 -24.60
C GLU A 36 -13.53 30.32 -23.53
N LEU A 37 -12.42 30.67 -22.88
CA LEU A 37 -12.36 31.77 -21.90
C LEU A 37 -12.57 33.15 -22.53
N ALA A 38 -12.05 33.39 -23.73
CA ALA A 38 -12.18 34.67 -24.44
C ALA A 38 -13.62 34.87 -24.93
N SER A 39 -14.23 33.85 -25.55
CA SER A 39 -15.66 33.86 -25.91
C SER A 39 -16.54 33.95 -24.67
N ALA A 40 -16.19 33.26 -23.58
CA ALA A 40 -16.87 33.41 -22.31
C ALA A 40 -16.75 34.84 -21.77
N ARG A 41 -15.61 35.55 -21.90
CA ARG A 41 -15.44 36.93 -21.40
C ARG A 41 -16.30 37.98 -22.10
N GLU A 42 -16.73 37.73 -23.34
CA GLU A 42 -17.65 38.60 -24.10
C GLU A 42 -19.12 38.15 -24.00
N ALA A 43 -19.36 36.88 -23.62
CA ALA A 43 -20.69 36.30 -23.49
C ALA A 43 -21.41 36.64 -22.17
N GLU A 44 -22.75 36.64 -22.21
CA GLU A 44 -23.60 36.80 -21.03
C GLU A 44 -23.33 35.70 -19.99
N ARG A 45 -23.54 36.01 -18.70
CA ARG A 45 -23.24 35.13 -17.55
C ARG A 45 -23.79 33.70 -17.73
N GLU A 46 -24.96 33.57 -18.35
CA GLU A 46 -25.65 32.30 -18.57
C GLU A 46 -24.91 31.40 -19.59
N GLU A 47 -24.29 31.97 -20.61
CA GLU A 47 -23.54 31.24 -21.62
C GLU A 47 -22.15 30.77 -21.09
N ARG A 48 -21.54 31.55 -20.18
CA ARG A 48 -20.33 31.12 -19.46
C ARG A 48 -20.59 29.90 -18.58
N LEU A 49 -21.73 29.90 -17.88
CA LEU A 49 -22.14 28.80 -17.01
C LEU A 49 -22.38 27.50 -17.80
N LYS A 50 -22.85 27.60 -19.05
CA LYS A 50 -23.04 26.44 -19.95
C LYS A 50 -21.72 25.77 -20.39
N LYS A 51 -20.61 26.50 -20.40
CA LYS A 51 -19.28 25.99 -20.83
C LYS A 51 -18.47 25.36 -19.70
N LEU A 52 -18.78 25.68 -18.44
CA LEU A 52 -18.08 25.19 -17.26
C LEU A 52 -18.04 23.64 -17.17
N PRO A 53 -19.15 22.91 -17.41
CA PRO A 53 -19.15 21.45 -17.35
C PRO A 53 -18.23 20.81 -18.40
N THR A 54 -18.12 21.39 -19.59
CA THR A 54 -17.28 20.89 -20.68
C THR A 54 -15.79 21.00 -20.34
N ILE A 55 -15.38 22.15 -19.80
CA ILE A 55 -13.99 22.36 -19.34
C ILE A 55 -13.68 21.41 -18.17
N GLN A 56 -14.64 21.24 -17.25
CA GLN A 56 -14.50 20.30 -16.14
C GLN A 56 -14.36 18.85 -16.63
N ALA A 57 -15.17 18.44 -17.62
CA ALA A 57 -15.08 17.11 -18.24
C ALA A 57 -13.71 16.88 -18.88
N LEU A 58 -13.18 17.87 -19.61
CA LEU A 58 -11.85 17.80 -20.22
C LEU A 58 -10.74 17.62 -19.18
N ILE A 59 -10.79 18.39 -18.08
CA ILE A 59 -9.84 18.26 -16.97
C ILE A 59 -9.92 16.85 -16.36
N ASN A 60 -11.13 16.34 -16.15
CA ASN A 60 -11.36 15.01 -15.58
C ASN A 60 -10.81 13.91 -16.50
N THR A 61 -11.00 14.00 -17.81
CA THR A 61 -10.47 13.04 -18.79
C THR A 61 -8.94 13.01 -18.81
N VAL A 62 -8.29 14.18 -18.84
CA VAL A 62 -6.82 14.25 -18.84
C VAL A 62 -6.24 13.67 -17.55
N ARG A 63 -6.85 13.98 -16.39
CA ARG A 63 -6.47 13.39 -15.11
C ARG A 63 -6.67 11.88 -15.10
N ALA A 64 -7.83 11.38 -15.54
CA ALA A 64 -8.12 9.95 -15.57
C ALA A 64 -7.10 9.15 -16.40
N LEU A 65 -6.71 9.68 -17.56
CA LEU A 65 -5.68 9.05 -18.41
C LEU A 65 -4.30 9.06 -17.73
N GLY A 66 -3.94 10.17 -17.08
CA GLY A 66 -2.70 10.28 -16.31
C GLY A 66 -2.66 9.30 -15.15
N ASP A 67 -3.73 9.21 -14.36
CA ASP A 67 -3.81 8.30 -13.23
C ASP A 67 -3.77 6.84 -13.67
N GLN A 68 -4.42 6.50 -14.78
CA GLN A 68 -4.36 5.15 -15.35
C GLN A 68 -2.92 4.75 -15.70
N GLN A 69 -2.16 5.64 -16.34
CA GLN A 69 -0.74 5.37 -16.64
C GLN A 69 0.11 5.28 -15.37
N LEU A 70 -0.13 6.16 -14.38
CA LEU A 70 0.58 6.12 -13.10
C LEU A 70 0.34 4.80 -12.36
N ARG A 71 -0.91 4.31 -12.32
CA ARG A 71 -1.25 3.00 -11.76
C ARG A 71 -0.49 1.88 -12.48
N GLN A 72 -0.47 1.90 -13.81
CA GLN A 72 0.26 0.90 -14.59
C GLN A 72 1.75 0.90 -14.24
N PHE A 73 2.41 2.05 -14.26
CA PHE A 73 3.84 2.13 -13.92
C PHE A 73 4.14 1.74 -12.48
N HIS A 74 3.24 2.08 -11.56
CA HIS A 74 3.36 1.67 -10.16
C HIS A 74 3.31 0.14 -10.03
N ASN A 75 2.38 -0.52 -10.74
CA ASN A 75 2.28 -1.98 -10.73
C ASN A 75 3.46 -2.66 -11.41
N ASP A 76 3.91 -2.15 -12.56
CA ASP A 76 5.12 -2.66 -13.23
C ASP A 76 6.35 -2.58 -12.30
N LEU A 77 6.45 -1.50 -11.51
CA LEU A 77 7.50 -1.35 -10.49
C LEU A 77 7.34 -2.36 -9.36
N GLN A 78 6.12 -2.65 -8.91
CA GLN A 78 5.89 -3.69 -7.90
C GLN A 78 6.22 -5.09 -8.43
N ASP A 79 5.83 -5.40 -9.66
CA ASP A 79 6.13 -6.69 -10.31
C ASP A 79 7.64 -6.88 -10.46
N LEU A 80 8.36 -5.81 -10.80
CA LEU A 80 9.82 -5.83 -10.88
C LEU A 80 10.49 -6.14 -9.54
N LYS A 81 9.96 -5.56 -8.44
CA LYS A 81 10.44 -5.87 -7.09
C LYS A 81 10.07 -7.31 -6.65
N GLY A 82 9.29 -8.05 -7.44
CA GLY A 82 8.83 -9.40 -7.15
C GLY A 82 7.47 -9.42 -6.45
N ALA A 83 6.65 -10.40 -6.84
CA ALA A 83 5.31 -10.65 -6.29
C ALA A 83 5.34 -11.17 -4.84
N LEU A 84 6.43 -11.80 -4.44
CA LEU A 84 6.69 -12.23 -3.07
C LEU A 84 8.01 -11.63 -2.61
N ARG A 85 7.97 -10.90 -1.50
CA ARG A 85 9.13 -10.27 -0.88
C ARG A 85 9.25 -10.70 0.57
N VAL A 86 10.45 -11.06 0.99
CA VAL A 86 10.76 -11.53 2.32
C VAL A 86 11.74 -10.56 2.96
N PHE A 87 11.28 -9.89 4.01
CA PHE A 87 12.10 -8.96 4.79
C PHE A 87 12.54 -9.59 6.10
N CYS A 88 13.79 -9.35 6.50
CA CYS A 88 14.29 -9.72 7.83
C CYS A 88 14.31 -8.50 8.73
N ARG A 89 13.65 -8.56 9.89
CA ARG A 89 13.66 -7.49 10.88
C ARG A 89 14.29 -7.98 12.19
N LEU A 90 15.45 -7.42 12.51
CA LEU A 90 16.16 -7.70 13.75
C LEU A 90 15.66 -6.75 14.83
N ARG A 91 15.16 -7.29 15.94
CA ARG A 91 14.77 -6.47 17.10
C ARG A 91 15.99 -6.17 18.00
N PRO A 92 15.98 -5.07 18.76
CA PRO A 92 16.95 -4.85 19.81
C PRO A 92 16.77 -5.87 20.95
N LEU A 93 17.85 -6.04 21.73
CA LEU A 93 17.79 -6.80 22.98
C LEU A 93 16.86 -6.11 23.98
N ASN A 94 16.04 -6.91 24.65
CA ASN A 94 15.16 -6.43 25.71
C ASN A 94 15.96 -6.21 27.01
N THR A 95 15.36 -5.53 27.99
CA THR A 95 16.03 -5.20 29.26
C THR A 95 16.50 -6.45 30.02
N ARG A 96 15.74 -7.54 29.97
CA ARG A 96 16.09 -8.80 30.64
C ARG A 96 17.34 -9.44 30.01
N GLU A 97 17.40 -9.50 28.69
CA GLU A 97 18.53 -10.02 27.91
C GLU A 97 19.80 -9.20 28.17
N LYS A 98 19.67 -7.86 28.18
CA LYS A 98 20.79 -6.96 28.53
C LYS A 98 21.30 -7.20 29.94
N ASN A 99 20.40 -7.39 30.92
CA ASN A 99 20.78 -7.65 32.31
C ASN A 99 21.43 -9.03 32.51
N LEU A 100 21.10 -9.99 31.65
CA LEU A 100 21.73 -11.32 31.64
C LEU A 100 23.07 -11.34 30.91
N GLY A 101 23.44 -10.25 30.23
CA GLY A 101 24.66 -10.17 29.44
C GLY A 101 24.56 -10.86 28.07
N ASP A 102 23.34 -11.08 27.57
CA ASP A 102 23.12 -11.67 26.25
C ASP A 102 23.68 -10.77 25.14
N THR A 103 24.23 -11.39 24.09
CA THR A 103 24.76 -10.69 22.91
C THR A 103 23.98 -11.05 21.66
N ILE A 104 23.95 -10.15 20.67
CA ILE A 104 23.31 -10.42 19.38
C ILE A 104 24.20 -11.39 18.59
N GLY A 105 23.71 -12.62 18.35
CA GLY A 105 24.41 -13.67 17.58
C GLY A 105 24.23 -13.56 16.05
N ILE A 106 23.75 -12.42 15.56
CA ILE A 106 23.44 -12.15 14.16
C ILE A 106 24.26 -10.96 13.70
N THR A 107 24.93 -11.10 12.55
CA THR A 107 25.68 -10.03 11.90
C THR A 107 25.05 -9.73 10.55
N VAL A 108 24.85 -8.46 10.21
CA VAL A 108 24.43 -8.06 8.86
C VAL A 108 25.68 -8.01 7.99
N ALA A 109 25.80 -8.95 7.04
CA ALA A 109 26.95 -9.06 6.16
C ALA A 109 26.90 -7.99 5.05
N ASP A 110 25.71 -7.76 4.51
CA ASP A 110 25.39 -6.73 3.52
C ASP A 110 23.89 -6.39 3.63
N PRO A 111 23.35 -5.42 2.84
CA PRO A 111 21.95 -5.01 2.93
C PRO A 111 20.90 -6.12 2.71
N PHE A 112 21.29 -7.26 2.14
CA PHE A 112 20.43 -8.37 1.77
C PHE A 112 20.76 -9.68 2.50
N THR A 113 21.95 -9.82 3.08
CA THR A 113 22.39 -11.04 3.76
C THR A 113 22.69 -10.85 5.25
N VAL A 114 22.08 -11.71 6.08
CA VAL A 114 22.44 -11.87 7.50
C VAL A 114 23.26 -13.14 7.69
N SER A 115 24.19 -13.08 8.62
CA SER A 115 25.01 -14.20 9.09
C SER A 115 24.60 -14.56 10.51
N VAL A 116 24.27 -15.83 10.73
CA VAL A 116 23.94 -16.40 12.04
C VAL A 116 25.06 -17.34 12.43
N GLN A 117 25.63 -17.19 13.63
CA GLN A 117 26.61 -18.14 14.15
C GLN A 117 25.95 -19.50 14.37
N GLY A 118 26.36 -20.50 13.57
CA GLY A 118 25.87 -21.87 13.70
C GLY A 118 26.49 -22.59 14.90
N ALA A 119 25.78 -23.58 15.44
CA ALA A 119 26.27 -24.44 16.52
C ALA A 119 27.55 -25.24 16.15
N ALA A 120 27.83 -25.38 14.84
CA ALA A 120 28.98 -26.10 14.30
C ALA A 120 30.21 -25.20 14.01
N GLY A 121 30.17 -23.92 14.39
CA GLY A 121 31.28 -22.96 14.20
C GLY A 121 31.25 -22.22 12.86
N ASP A 122 30.66 -22.81 11.82
CA ASP A 122 30.51 -22.13 10.52
C ASP A 122 29.31 -21.17 10.52
N PRO A 123 29.47 -19.93 10.02
CA PRO A 123 28.38 -18.98 9.87
C PRO A 123 27.39 -19.44 8.81
N GLN A 124 26.10 -19.46 9.14
CA GLN A 124 25.02 -19.68 8.17
C GLN A 124 24.56 -18.34 7.60
N LEU A 125 24.50 -18.23 6.27
CA LEU A 125 24.08 -17.03 5.56
C LEU A 125 22.63 -17.19 5.09
N PHE A 126 21.82 -16.15 5.31
CA PHE A 126 20.43 -16.08 4.87
C PHE A 126 20.20 -14.78 4.10
N SER A 127 19.63 -14.90 2.90
CA SER A 127 19.35 -13.76 2.02
C SER A 127 17.88 -13.38 2.02
N TYR A 128 17.63 -12.07 1.96
CA TYR A 128 16.32 -11.41 2.04
C TYR A 128 16.26 -10.26 1.05
N ASP A 129 15.05 -9.79 0.74
CA ASP A 129 14.86 -8.61 -0.13
C ASP A 129 15.27 -7.30 0.55
N ALA A 130 15.22 -7.26 1.88
CA ALA A 130 15.80 -6.20 2.70
C ALA A 130 16.01 -6.68 4.14
N ILE A 131 16.98 -6.07 4.82
CA ILE A 131 17.26 -6.29 6.23
C ILE A 131 17.07 -4.99 7.00
N PHE A 132 16.22 -5.04 8.02
CA PHE A 132 15.99 -3.97 8.98
C PHE A 132 16.72 -4.29 10.28
N GLY A 133 17.65 -3.42 10.66
CA GLY A 133 18.45 -3.60 11.87
C GLY A 133 17.70 -3.25 13.16
N PRO A 134 18.32 -3.50 14.32
CA PRO A 134 17.74 -3.18 15.64
C PRO A 134 17.39 -1.71 15.86
N THR A 135 17.99 -0.81 15.09
CA THR A 135 17.81 0.65 15.16
C THR A 135 16.86 1.18 14.11
N THR A 136 16.37 0.35 13.19
CA THR A 136 15.44 0.78 12.13
C THR A 136 14.09 1.15 12.72
N ALA A 137 13.64 2.38 12.46
CA ALA A 137 12.36 2.89 12.96
C ALA A 137 11.16 2.25 12.26
N GLN A 138 9.97 2.32 12.89
CA GLN A 138 8.75 1.75 12.29
C GLN A 138 8.38 2.42 10.96
N VAL A 139 8.65 3.73 10.85
CA VAL A 139 8.35 4.51 9.63
C VAL A 139 9.17 4.02 8.44
N GLU A 140 10.42 3.59 8.67
CA GLU A 140 11.29 3.07 7.62
C GLU A 140 10.81 1.69 7.15
N VAL A 141 10.41 0.82 8.10
CA VAL A 141 9.80 -0.48 7.76
C VAL A 141 8.49 -0.28 6.98
N PHE A 142 7.65 0.67 7.41
CA PHE A 142 6.40 0.98 6.73
C PHE A 142 6.60 1.56 5.32
N ALA A 143 7.70 2.26 5.05
CA ALA A 143 7.98 2.82 3.74
C ALA A 143 8.02 1.75 2.63
N GLU A 144 8.51 0.53 2.93
CA GLU A 144 8.47 -0.60 2.00
C GLU A 144 7.05 -1.16 1.81
N CYS A 145 6.21 -1.11 2.85
CA CYS A 145 4.80 -1.53 2.76
C CYS A 145 3.92 -0.49 2.06
N ARG A 146 4.31 0.80 2.09
CA ARG A 146 3.52 1.91 1.56
C ARG A 146 3.16 1.73 0.09
N SER A 147 4.09 1.25 -0.72
CA SER A 147 3.82 1.00 -2.13
C SER A 147 2.85 -0.17 -2.33
N LEU A 148 2.89 -1.19 -1.47
CA LEU A 148 1.91 -2.27 -1.53
C LEU A 148 0.49 -1.75 -1.21
N ILE A 149 0.37 -0.82 -0.26
CA ILE A 149 -0.93 -0.20 0.08
C ILE A 149 -1.49 0.59 -1.11
N GLN A 150 -0.63 1.28 -1.86
CA GLN A 150 -1.05 1.93 -3.12
C GLN A 150 -1.55 0.89 -4.14
N SER A 151 -0.88 -0.25 -4.30
CA SER A 151 -1.40 -1.34 -5.16
C SER A 151 -2.75 -1.86 -4.69
N ALA A 152 -2.95 -1.98 -3.37
CA ALA A 152 -4.25 -2.36 -2.82
C ALA A 152 -5.35 -1.34 -3.17
N PHE A 153 -5.02 -0.05 -3.04
CA PHE A 153 -5.91 1.04 -3.43
C PHE A 153 -6.19 1.07 -4.94
N ASP A 154 -5.23 0.63 -5.76
CA ASP A 154 -5.36 0.53 -7.22
C ASP A 154 -6.15 -0.72 -7.69
N GLY A 155 -6.63 -1.54 -6.76
CA GLY A 155 -7.49 -2.70 -7.04
C GLY A 155 -6.79 -4.07 -7.03
N TYR A 156 -5.59 -4.17 -6.46
CA TYR A 156 -4.86 -5.43 -6.33
C TYR A 156 -4.99 -6.03 -4.94
N ASN A 157 -4.95 -7.36 -4.84
CA ASN A 157 -4.92 -8.03 -3.53
C ASN A 157 -3.51 -8.01 -2.96
N VAL A 158 -3.38 -7.55 -1.71
CA VAL A 158 -2.11 -7.45 -1.00
C VAL A 158 -2.19 -8.15 0.33
N THR A 159 -1.18 -8.96 0.63
CA THR A 159 -1.07 -9.71 1.89
C THR A 159 0.26 -9.41 2.55
N ILE A 160 0.23 -9.02 3.83
CA ILE A 160 1.42 -8.79 4.64
C ILE A 160 1.45 -9.84 5.75
N PHE A 161 2.50 -10.66 5.77
CA PHE A 161 2.73 -11.64 6.83
C PHE A 161 3.78 -11.15 7.82
N SER A 162 3.55 -11.42 9.10
CA SER A 162 4.59 -11.31 10.13
C SER A 162 4.87 -12.69 10.71
N TYR A 163 6.12 -13.13 10.60
CA TYR A 163 6.55 -14.47 11.02
C TYR A 163 7.71 -14.38 12.01
N GLY A 164 7.76 -15.31 12.95
CA GLY A 164 8.83 -15.42 13.94
C GLY A 164 8.35 -16.04 15.25
N GLN A 165 9.29 -16.45 16.10
CA GLN A 165 8.98 -17.02 17.42
C GLN A 165 8.30 -16.00 18.36
N THR A 166 7.79 -16.47 19.50
CA THR A 166 7.30 -15.61 20.58
C THR A 166 8.42 -14.68 21.04
N GLY A 167 8.10 -13.39 21.19
CA GLY A 167 9.09 -12.36 21.54
C GLY A 167 9.99 -11.90 20.39
N ALA A 168 9.84 -12.40 19.16
CA ALA A 168 10.64 -11.94 18.01
C ALA A 168 10.29 -10.50 17.54
N GLY A 169 9.15 -9.95 17.99
CA GLY A 169 8.71 -8.60 17.62
C GLY A 169 7.57 -8.55 16.60
N LYS A 170 6.84 -9.65 16.34
CA LYS A 170 5.68 -9.69 15.43
C LYS A 170 4.64 -8.60 15.75
N THR A 171 4.14 -8.56 16.98
CA THR A 171 3.17 -7.57 17.45
C THR A 171 3.73 -6.15 17.37
N TRP A 172 5.01 -5.97 17.70
CA TRP A 172 5.68 -4.66 17.53
C TRP A 172 5.72 -4.24 16.06
N THR A 173 6.04 -5.14 15.13
CA THR A 173 6.03 -4.82 13.69
C THR A 173 4.64 -4.51 13.16
N LEU A 174 3.64 -5.30 13.54
CA LEU A 174 2.30 -5.15 12.99
C LEU A 174 1.54 -3.96 13.62
N TYR A 175 1.56 -3.83 14.94
CA TYR A 175 0.79 -2.80 15.67
C TYR A 175 1.67 -1.70 16.27
N GLY A 176 2.85 -2.06 16.78
CA GLY A 176 3.77 -1.10 17.39
C GLY A 176 3.28 -0.59 18.74
N SER A 177 3.46 0.70 18.98
CA SER A 177 3.01 1.42 20.18
C SER A 177 2.39 2.76 19.80
N GLY A 178 1.77 3.46 20.76
CA GLY A 178 1.19 4.78 20.50
C GLY A 178 2.22 5.82 20.02
N GLN A 179 3.47 5.73 20.46
CA GLN A 179 4.55 6.62 20.01
C GLN A 179 5.19 6.16 18.70
N GLU A 180 5.28 4.85 18.49
CA GLU A 180 5.90 4.21 17.34
C GLU A 180 4.92 3.22 16.69
N PRO A 181 3.90 3.72 15.95
CA PRO A 181 2.88 2.88 15.36
C PRO A 181 3.51 1.94 14.32
N GLY A 182 3.01 0.70 14.28
CA GLY A 182 3.46 -0.35 13.36
C GLY A 182 2.82 -0.25 11.97
N ILE A 183 2.86 -1.35 11.23
CA ILE A 183 2.33 -1.42 9.85
C ILE A 183 0.82 -1.19 9.81
N SER A 184 0.03 -1.91 10.59
CA SER A 184 -1.44 -1.87 10.57
C SER A 184 -2.02 -0.47 10.81
N PRO A 185 -1.69 0.25 11.90
CA PRO A 185 -2.24 1.61 12.11
C PRO A 185 -1.81 2.59 11.01
N ARG A 186 -0.55 2.51 10.54
CA ARG A 186 -0.06 3.36 9.45
C ARG A 186 -0.72 3.03 8.11
N THR A 187 -1.06 1.77 7.86
CA THR A 187 -1.81 1.36 6.67
C THR A 187 -3.17 2.05 6.64
N CYS A 188 -3.86 2.07 7.79
CA CYS A 188 -5.18 2.68 7.88
C CYS A 188 -5.12 4.20 7.70
N GLU A 189 -4.15 4.87 8.33
CA GLU A 189 -3.89 6.29 8.07
C GLU A 189 -3.63 6.58 6.59
N GLU A 190 -2.83 5.75 5.92
CA GLU A 190 -2.49 5.91 4.51
C GLU A 190 -3.70 5.66 3.59
N VAL A 191 -4.52 4.64 3.87
CA VAL A 191 -5.75 4.37 3.13
C VAL A 191 -6.70 5.56 3.23
N PHE A 192 -6.98 6.07 4.44
CA PHE A 192 -7.86 7.22 4.59
C PHE A 192 -7.28 8.51 4.02
N ARG A 193 -5.96 8.66 4.00
CA ARG A 193 -5.29 9.74 3.27
C ARG A 193 -5.55 9.65 1.77
N MET A 194 -5.51 8.46 1.18
CA MET A 194 -5.80 8.24 -0.24
C MET A 194 -7.30 8.42 -0.54
N VAL A 195 -8.19 7.92 0.31
CA VAL A 195 -9.64 8.15 0.21
C VAL A 195 -9.94 9.65 0.22
N ALA A 196 -9.39 10.40 1.19
CA ALA A 196 -9.61 11.84 1.25
C ALA A 196 -9.06 12.56 0.01
N ARG A 197 -7.90 12.14 -0.51
CA ARG A 197 -7.28 12.68 -1.73
C ARG A 197 -8.18 12.54 -2.96
N ASP A 198 -8.90 11.43 -3.08
CA ASP A 198 -9.64 11.06 -4.29
C ASP A 198 -11.18 11.12 -4.11
N SER A 199 -11.64 11.56 -2.94
CA SER A 199 -13.06 11.66 -2.52
C SER A 199 -13.94 12.57 -3.38
N ASP A 200 -13.35 13.52 -4.12
CA ASP A 200 -14.06 14.38 -5.07
C ASP A 200 -14.39 13.66 -6.39
N ARG A 201 -13.86 12.45 -6.59
CA ARG A 201 -13.88 11.71 -7.87
C ARG A 201 -14.44 10.31 -7.75
N LEU A 202 -14.25 9.67 -6.60
CA LEU A 202 -14.61 8.28 -6.37
C LEU A 202 -15.37 8.16 -5.06
N ASP A 203 -16.40 7.31 -5.08
CA ASP A 203 -17.05 6.86 -3.87
C ASP A 203 -16.27 5.68 -3.30
N PHE A 204 -15.96 5.73 -2.00
CA PHE A 204 -15.23 4.70 -1.30
C PHE A 204 -16.10 4.06 -0.24
N ASP A 205 -16.04 2.73 -0.16
CA ASP A 205 -16.58 1.96 0.96
C ASP A 205 -15.46 1.13 1.56
N VAL A 206 -15.16 1.37 2.84
CA VAL A 206 -14.04 0.74 3.55
C VAL A 206 -14.62 -0.12 4.65
N ASN A 207 -14.39 -1.44 4.55
CA ASN A 207 -14.86 -2.42 5.50
C ASN A 207 -13.67 -3.17 6.10
N ALA A 208 -13.76 -3.52 7.38
CA ALA A 208 -12.74 -4.27 8.10
C ALA A 208 -13.34 -5.49 8.80
N SER A 209 -12.58 -6.58 8.80
CA SER A 209 -12.89 -7.81 9.53
C SER A 209 -11.64 -8.32 10.25
N MET A 210 -11.83 -8.99 11.39
CA MET A 210 -10.72 -9.53 12.17
C MET A 210 -11.04 -10.96 12.60
N VAL A 211 -10.20 -11.90 12.15
CA VAL A 211 -10.43 -13.34 12.32
C VAL A 211 -9.18 -14.00 12.86
N GLU A 212 -9.36 -14.88 13.84
CA GLU A 212 -8.32 -15.76 14.36
C GLU A 212 -8.51 -17.17 13.81
N LEU A 213 -7.41 -17.81 13.37
CA LEU A 213 -7.35 -19.25 13.13
C LEU A 213 -6.59 -19.91 14.28
N TYR A 214 -7.31 -20.56 15.18
CA TYR A 214 -6.74 -21.23 16.35
C TYR A 214 -7.10 -22.71 16.33
N LEU A 215 -6.09 -23.59 16.31
CA LEU A 215 -6.28 -25.06 16.27
C LEU A 215 -7.24 -25.54 15.15
N ASN A 216 -7.10 -24.98 13.94
CA ASN A 216 -7.98 -25.22 12.79
C ASN A 216 -9.43 -24.74 12.95
N GLU A 217 -9.74 -23.97 13.99
CA GLU A 217 -11.03 -23.31 14.16
C GLU A 217 -10.90 -21.82 13.83
N LEU A 218 -11.82 -21.32 13.00
CA LEU A 218 -11.95 -19.90 12.72
C LEU A 218 -12.81 -19.26 13.80
N ARG A 219 -12.36 -18.11 14.31
CA ARG A 219 -13.05 -17.31 15.31
C ARG A 219 -13.14 -15.87 14.84
N ASP A 220 -14.35 -15.34 14.82
CA ASP A 220 -14.59 -13.93 14.59
C ASP A 220 -14.22 -13.16 15.85
N LEU A 221 -13.27 -12.23 15.75
CA LEU A 221 -12.82 -11.42 16.88
C LEU A 221 -13.66 -10.15 17.09
N LEU A 222 -14.52 -9.80 16.12
CA LEU A 222 -15.40 -8.64 16.18
C LEU A 222 -16.82 -9.01 16.63
N ASN A 223 -17.23 -10.27 16.45
CA ASN A 223 -18.53 -10.75 16.91
C ASN A 223 -18.53 -11.04 18.43
N LYS A 224 -19.37 -10.32 19.18
CA LYS A 224 -19.53 -10.48 20.64
C LYS A 224 -20.81 -11.24 21.03
N GLU A 225 -21.52 -11.79 20.05
CA GLU A 225 -22.73 -12.58 20.30
C GLU A 225 -22.40 -13.90 21.00
N LYS A 226 -23.35 -14.41 21.78
CA LYS A 226 -23.18 -15.67 22.52
C LYS A 226 -23.17 -16.91 21.62
N ASP A 227 -23.78 -16.81 20.44
CA ASP A 227 -23.90 -17.87 19.44
C ASP A 227 -23.68 -17.27 18.04
N PRO A 228 -22.42 -16.96 17.68
CA PRO A 228 -22.12 -16.30 16.43
C PRO A 228 -22.32 -17.24 15.23
N PRO A 229 -22.57 -16.70 14.02
CA PRO A 229 -22.60 -17.49 12.81
C PRO A 229 -21.31 -18.29 12.63
N LYS A 230 -21.44 -19.50 12.10
CA LYS A 230 -20.27 -20.32 11.78
C LYS A 230 -19.53 -19.74 10.58
N LEU A 231 -18.23 -19.55 10.75
CA LEU A 231 -17.34 -19.09 9.69
C LEU A 231 -17.03 -20.21 8.71
N GLU A 232 -17.31 -20.00 7.42
CA GLU A 232 -17.12 -21.01 6.38
C GLU A 232 -16.44 -20.43 5.14
N PHE A 233 -15.41 -21.11 4.63
CA PHE A 233 -14.80 -20.74 3.35
C PHE A 233 -15.74 -21.12 2.20
N LYS A 234 -16.12 -20.11 1.43
CA LYS A 234 -16.87 -20.28 0.18
C LYS A 234 -15.99 -19.89 -0.99
N SER A 235 -16.22 -20.55 -2.12
CA SER A 235 -15.55 -20.22 -3.36
C SER A 235 -16.57 -19.80 -4.41
N ALA A 236 -16.23 -18.76 -5.16
CA ALA A 236 -17.01 -18.23 -6.25
C ALA A 236 -16.12 -18.06 -7.49
N LYS A 237 -16.72 -17.99 -8.67
CA LYS A 237 -16.01 -17.54 -9.86
C LYS A 237 -16.04 -16.01 -9.90
N GLY A 238 -14.86 -15.40 -9.92
CA GLY A 238 -14.71 -13.97 -10.12
C GLY A 238 -15.09 -13.55 -11.55
N PRO A 239 -15.15 -12.24 -11.82
CA PRO A 239 -15.48 -11.68 -13.13
C PRO A 239 -14.58 -12.21 -14.26
N ASP A 240 -13.31 -12.48 -13.95
CA ASP A 240 -12.30 -12.95 -14.89
C ASP A 240 -12.24 -14.49 -15.00
N GLY A 241 -13.19 -15.20 -14.38
CA GLY A 241 -13.24 -16.66 -14.34
C GLY A 241 -12.33 -17.31 -13.31
N ASN A 242 -11.49 -16.53 -12.61
CA ASN A 242 -10.63 -17.00 -11.53
C ASN A 242 -11.42 -17.41 -10.29
N LEU A 243 -10.91 -18.38 -9.54
CA LEU A 243 -11.50 -18.79 -8.27
C LEU A 243 -11.25 -17.71 -7.20
N VAL A 244 -12.32 -17.16 -6.64
CA VAL A 244 -12.27 -16.22 -5.52
C VAL A 244 -12.76 -16.95 -4.28
N VAL A 245 -11.92 -17.00 -3.25
CA VAL A 245 -12.28 -17.55 -1.94
C VAL A 245 -12.66 -16.39 -1.02
N HIS A 246 -13.80 -16.50 -0.36
CA HIS A 246 -14.26 -15.56 0.66
C HIS A 246 -14.68 -16.32 1.91
N LEU A 247 -14.62 -15.64 3.04
CA LEU A 247 -15.07 -16.18 4.33
C LEU A 247 -16.50 -15.70 4.59
N ASP A 248 -17.44 -16.63 4.60
CA ASP A 248 -18.85 -16.33 4.88
C ASP A 248 -19.14 -16.32 6.38
N GLY A 249 -20.11 -15.49 6.78
CA GLY A 249 -20.50 -15.30 8.18
C GLY A 249 -19.55 -14.43 9.02
N VAL A 250 -18.50 -13.86 8.42
CA VAL A 250 -17.59 -12.94 9.11
C VAL A 250 -18.25 -11.58 9.32
N THR A 251 -18.05 -11.00 10.51
CA THR A 251 -18.50 -9.65 10.80
C THR A 251 -17.64 -8.64 10.04
N GLU A 252 -18.29 -7.84 9.21
CA GLU A 252 -17.70 -6.70 8.52
C GLU A 252 -18.14 -5.41 9.22
N VAL A 253 -17.16 -4.63 9.68
CA VAL A 253 -17.39 -3.34 10.29
C VAL A 253 -17.00 -2.27 9.28
N LYS A 254 -17.96 -1.39 8.96
CA LYS A 254 -17.71 -0.21 8.15
C LYS A 254 -16.80 0.76 8.92
N VAL A 255 -15.72 1.19 8.28
CA VAL A 255 -14.72 2.11 8.85
C VAL A 255 -14.83 3.43 8.12
N GLU A 256 -15.23 4.50 8.81
CA GLU A 256 -15.40 5.82 8.19
C GLU A 256 -14.22 6.74 8.51
N HIS A 257 -13.57 6.52 9.66
CA HIS A 257 -12.41 7.28 10.11
C HIS A 257 -11.31 6.37 10.67
N VAL A 258 -10.08 6.89 10.74
CA VAL A 258 -8.92 6.17 11.28
C VAL A 258 -9.16 5.71 12.73
N GLU A 259 -9.90 6.51 13.50
CA GLU A 259 -10.26 6.24 14.90
C GLU A 259 -11.20 5.04 15.05
N ASP A 260 -12.00 4.71 14.04
CA ASP A 260 -12.87 3.53 14.07
C ASP A 260 -12.06 2.23 14.05
N LEU A 261 -10.83 2.28 13.55
CA LEU A 261 -9.93 1.14 13.55
C LEU A 261 -9.49 0.73 14.97
N ALA A 262 -9.41 1.68 15.89
CA ALA A 262 -9.15 1.39 17.30
C ALA A 262 -10.31 0.61 17.97
N LYS A 263 -11.48 0.53 17.33
CA LYS A 263 -12.60 -0.30 17.77
C LYS A 263 -12.53 -1.72 17.20
N VAL A 264 -11.74 -1.92 16.15
CA VAL A 264 -11.52 -3.19 15.45
C VAL A 264 -10.29 -3.93 16.01
N VAL A 265 -9.26 -3.20 16.44
CA VAL A 265 -7.98 -3.74 16.95
C VAL A 265 -7.95 -3.88 18.46
#